data_AF-A0A957W8W1-F1
#
_entry.id   AF-A0A957W8W1-F1
#
_cell.length_a   1.000
_cell.length_b   1.000
_cell.length_c   1.000
_cell.angle_alpha   90.00
_cell.angle_beta   90.00
_cell.angle_gamma   90.00
#
_symmetry.space_group_name_H-M   'P 1'
#
loop_
_entity.id
_entity.type
_entity.pdbx_description
1 polymer ?
#
loop_
_entity_poly.entity_id
_entity_poly.type
_entity_poly.pdbx_seq_one_letter_code
_entity_poly.pdbx_strand_id
1 'polypeptide(L)'
;MPDLKRLPATRIVATPAALDAAEWPDDTLALRFAPDELLVTPPVANPALDDPHAIIIADSGYAGVWLPEAEALAFLERACEWELPPQRPAFAQGAVAGIATKLWFEAGRVLLIVPAPLIADFEERMA
;
A
#
# COMPACT_ATOMS: atom_id res chain seq x y z
N MET A 1 -4.51 7.96 -19.02
CA MET A 1 -4.01 6.82 -18.22
C MET A 1 -3.68 7.34 -16.83
N PRO A 2 -3.92 6.55 -15.78
CA PRO A 2 -3.44 6.84 -14.43
C PRO A 2 -1.95 7.18 -14.44
N ASP A 3 -1.53 8.18 -13.67
CA ASP A 3 -0.14 8.60 -13.52
C ASP A 3 0.38 8.09 -12.17
N LEU A 4 1.13 6.98 -12.18
CA LEU A 4 1.67 6.38 -10.96
C LEU A 4 2.89 7.17 -10.50
N LYS A 5 2.81 7.72 -9.28
CA LYS A 5 3.88 8.53 -8.71
C LYS A 5 4.62 7.76 -7.65
N ARG A 6 5.93 8.01 -7.54
CA ARG A 6 6.74 7.55 -6.40
C ARG A 6 6.00 7.90 -5.11
N LEU A 7 5.87 6.91 -4.23
CA LEU A 7 5.17 7.01 -2.97
C LEU A 7 6.22 7.14 -1.86
N PRO A 8 6.47 8.35 -1.32
CA PRO A 8 7.34 8.50 -0.17
C PRO A 8 6.71 7.80 1.02
N ALA A 9 7.50 6.98 1.71
CA ALA A 9 7.03 6.23 2.88
C ALA A 9 8.13 6.09 3.93
N THR A 10 7.71 5.64 5.11
CA THR A 10 8.60 5.09 6.13
C THR A 10 8.34 3.58 6.20
N ARG A 11 9.36 2.77 5.97
CA ARG A 11 9.30 1.32 6.16
C ARG A 11 9.73 0.99 7.58
N ILE A 12 8.93 0.18 8.25
CA ILE A 12 9.10 -0.18 9.65
C ILE A 12 9.06 -1.70 9.76
N VAL A 13 10.13 -2.28 10.30
CA VAL A 13 10.18 -3.70 10.69
C VAL A 13 10.32 -3.77 12.19
N ALA A 14 9.37 -4.39 12.87
CA ALA A 14 9.35 -4.56 14.32
C ALA A 14 8.47 -5.76 14.69
N THR A 15 8.44 -6.13 15.97
CA THR A 15 7.53 -7.20 16.44
C THR A 15 6.08 -6.88 16.09
N PRO A 16 5.24 -7.88 15.72
CA PRO A 16 3.84 -7.64 15.41
C PRO A 16 3.08 -6.89 16.52
N ALA A 17 3.34 -7.26 17.78
CA ALA A 17 2.71 -6.62 18.95
C ALA A 17 3.07 -5.12 19.05
N ALA A 18 4.33 -4.74 18.81
CA ALA A 18 4.73 -3.34 18.81
C ALA A 18 4.04 -2.56 17.68
N LEU A 19 3.89 -3.17 16.51
CA LEU A 19 3.21 -2.53 15.38
C LEU A 19 1.68 -2.52 15.50
N ASP A 20 1.08 -3.44 16.26
CA ASP A 20 -0.36 -3.47 16.57
C ASP A 20 -0.71 -2.41 17.63
N ALA A 21 0.20 -2.14 18.57
CA ALA A 21 0.03 -1.14 19.62
C ALA A 21 0.41 0.29 19.19
N ALA A 22 1.04 0.44 18.03
CA ALA A 22 1.50 1.74 17.53
C ALA A 22 0.32 2.66 17.16
N GLU A 23 0.42 3.92 17.56
CA GLU A 23 -0.50 4.98 17.15
C GLU A 23 0.08 5.73 15.94
N TRP A 24 -0.73 5.86 14.89
CA TRP A 24 -0.34 6.55 13.65
C TRP A 24 -1.12 7.86 13.52
N PRO A 25 -0.52 8.91 12.93
CA PRO A 25 -1.24 10.14 12.62
C PRO A 25 -2.46 9.89 11.71
N ASP A 26 -3.56 10.63 11.92
CA ASP A 26 -4.83 10.46 11.20
C ASP A 26 -4.70 10.61 9.67
N ASP A 27 -3.68 11.32 9.19
CA ASP A 27 -3.41 11.56 7.78
C ASP A 27 -2.49 10.51 7.14
N THR A 28 -2.18 9.44 7.86
CA THR A 28 -1.30 8.36 7.38
C THR A 28 -2.05 7.07 7.09
N LEU A 29 -1.54 6.34 6.10
CA LEU A 29 -1.88 4.95 5.86
C LEU A 29 -0.76 4.08 6.40
N ALA A 30 -1.08 3.24 7.40
CA ALA A 30 -0.18 2.20 7.91
C ALA A 30 -0.54 0.86 7.26
N LEU A 31 0.21 0.47 6.22
CA LEU A 31 -0.06 -0.69 5.38
C LEU A 31 0.74 -1.90 5.86
N ARG A 32 0.07 -2.89 6.46
CA ARG A 32 0.68 -4.13 7.00
C ARG A 32 1.08 -5.08 5.86
N PHE A 33 2.32 -4.96 5.38
CA PHE A 33 2.86 -5.79 4.30
C PHE A 33 3.17 -7.21 4.76
N ALA A 34 3.61 -7.37 6.01
CA ALA A 34 3.80 -8.66 6.68
C ALA A 34 3.43 -8.49 8.16
N PRO A 35 3.27 -9.56 8.95
CA PRO A 35 2.95 -9.44 10.38
C PRO A 35 3.91 -8.51 11.15
N ASP A 36 5.18 -8.50 10.77
CA ASP A 36 6.29 -7.75 11.35
C ASP A 36 6.76 -6.56 10.48
N GLU A 37 5.98 -6.18 9.46
CA GLU A 37 6.34 -5.12 8.51
C GLU A 37 5.19 -4.17 8.20
N LEU A 38 5.46 -2.86 8.34
CA LEU A 38 4.59 -1.77 7.89
C LEU A 38 5.28 -0.91 6.84
N LEU A 39 4.49 -0.47 5.86
CA LEU A 39 4.78 0.70 5.04
C LEU A 39 3.83 1.83 5.47
N VAL A 40 4.38 2.92 5.99
CA VAL A 40 3.59 4.10 6.42
C VAL A 40 3.75 5.23 5.43
N THR A 41 2.66 5.80 4.92
CA THR A 41 2.68 6.93 3.98
C THR A 41 1.60 7.97 4.33
N PRO A 42 1.87 9.29 4.30
CA PRO A 42 3.17 9.92 4.06
C PRO A 42 4.24 9.53 5.11
N PRO A 43 5.53 9.81 4.86
CA PRO A 43 6.61 9.42 5.76
C PRO A 43 6.42 10.00 7.17
N VAL A 44 6.66 9.18 8.18
CA VAL A 44 6.65 9.57 9.59
C VAL A 44 8.06 9.60 10.15
N ALA A 45 8.34 10.59 10.98
CA ALA A 45 9.62 10.74 11.67
C ALA A 45 9.53 10.15 13.07
N ASN A 46 10.46 9.26 13.42
CA ASN A 46 10.64 8.70 14.77
C ASN A 46 9.34 8.18 15.42
N PRO A 47 8.62 7.22 14.79
CA PRO A 47 7.46 6.61 15.43
C PRO A 47 7.86 5.95 16.76
N ALA A 48 7.04 6.16 17.79
CA ALA A 48 7.25 5.54 19.09
C ALA A 48 6.81 4.08 19.02
N LEU A 49 7.76 3.15 19.11
CA LEU A 49 7.53 1.71 19.08
C LEU A 49 8.17 1.06 20.30
N ASP A 50 7.43 0.17 20.97
CA ASP A 50 7.95 -0.66 22.06
C ASP A 50 8.69 -1.88 21.50
N ASP A 51 9.76 -1.63 20.74
CA ASP A 51 10.66 -2.64 20.21
C ASP A 51 12.09 -2.08 20.07
N PRO A 52 13.04 -2.53 20.91
CA PRO A 52 14.44 -2.05 20.86
C PRO A 52 15.19 -2.48 19.59
N HIS A 53 14.63 -3.40 18.81
CA HIS A 53 15.20 -3.91 17.56
C HIS A 53 14.48 -3.39 16.32
N ALA A 54 13.56 -2.44 16.47
CA ALA A 54 12.84 -1.86 15.35
C ALA A 54 13.80 -1.24 14.32
N ILE A 55 13.56 -1.56 13.05
CA ILE A 55 14.24 -0.93 11.91
C ILE A 55 13.26 0.06 11.29
N ILE A 56 13.60 1.34 11.34
CA ILE A 56 12.78 2.42 10.79
C ILE A 56 13.62 3.16 9.75
N ILE A 57 13.21 3.09 8.48
CA ILE A 57 13.94 3.69 7.37
C ILE A 57 13.00 4.45 6.42
N ALA A 58 13.53 5.49 5.78
CA ALA A 58 12.84 6.11 4.65
C ALA A 58 12.81 5.13 3.47
N ASP A 59 11.66 5.03 2.80
CA ASP A 59 11.45 4.15 1.65
C ASP A 59 10.83 4.92 0.47
N SER A 60 11.32 4.60 -0.72
CA SER A 60 10.86 5.15 -2.01
C SER A 60 10.77 4.05 -3.09
N GLY A 61 10.78 2.78 -2.66
CA GLY A 61 10.73 1.59 -3.48
C GLY A 61 9.37 1.33 -4.14
N TYR A 62 8.34 2.08 -3.75
CA TYR A 62 6.97 1.95 -4.24
C TYR A 62 6.49 3.20 -4.98
N ALA A 63 5.52 2.98 -5.84
CA ALA A 63 4.75 4.02 -6.51
C ALA A 63 3.27 3.69 -6.39
N GLY A 64 2.42 4.71 -6.41
CA GLY A 64 0.99 4.49 -6.34
C GLY A 64 0.16 5.60 -6.97
N VAL A 65 -1.12 5.27 -7.15
CA VAL A 65 -2.12 6.17 -7.70
C VAL A 65 -3.46 5.93 -6.99
N TRP A 66 -4.11 7.02 -6.62
CA TRP A 66 -5.50 6.98 -6.17
C TRP A 66 -6.42 7.03 -7.37
N LEU A 67 -7.34 6.07 -7.45
CA LEU A 67 -8.37 6.03 -8.49
C LEU A 67 -9.76 6.06 -7.87
N PRO A 68 -10.76 6.67 -8.55
CA PRO A 68 -12.16 6.49 -8.20
C PRO A 68 -12.49 5.00 -8.13
N GLU A 69 -13.33 4.61 -7.17
CA GLU A 69 -13.63 3.19 -6.92
C GLU A 69 -14.16 2.48 -8.17
N ALA A 70 -15.04 3.12 -8.94
CA ALA A 70 -15.56 2.53 -10.18
C ALA A 70 -14.48 2.23 -11.22
N GLU A 71 -13.49 3.11 -11.38
CA GLU A 71 -12.38 2.93 -12.33
C GLU A 71 -11.43 1.83 -11.85
N ALA A 72 -11.09 1.85 -10.55
CA ALA A 72 -10.25 0.82 -9.95
C ALA A 72 -10.90 -0.57 -10.06
N LEU A 73 -12.20 -0.69 -9.73
CA LEU A 73 -12.91 -1.97 -9.77
C LEU A 73 -13.05 -2.49 -11.21
N ALA A 74 -13.30 -1.63 -12.20
CA ALA A 74 -13.35 -2.04 -13.61
C ALA A 74 -12.00 -2.63 -14.08
N PHE A 75 -10.88 -2.05 -13.63
CA PHE A 75 -9.55 -2.61 -13.88
C PHE A 75 -9.32 -3.91 -13.12
N LEU A 76 -9.65 -3.96 -11.84
CA LEU A 76 -9.42 -5.14 -11.01
C LEU A 76 -10.27 -6.33 -11.47
N GLU A 77 -11.52 -6.13 -11.90
CA GLU A 77 -12.38 -7.21 -12.41
C GLU A 77 -11.75 -7.96 -13.59
N ARG A 78 -10.99 -7.27 -14.46
CA ARG A 78 -10.31 -7.89 -15.61
C ARG A 78 -8.90 -8.40 -15.30
N ALA A 79 -8.26 -7.93 -14.24
CA ALA A 79 -6.83 -8.12 -14.00
C ALA A 79 -6.48 -8.83 -12.68
N CYS A 80 -7.46 -9.01 -11.79
CA CYS A 80 -7.29 -9.61 -10.48
C CYS A 80 -7.94 -11.00 -10.46
N GLU A 81 -7.13 -12.03 -10.24
CA GLU A 81 -7.60 -13.43 -10.23
C GLU A 81 -8.09 -13.88 -8.84
N TRP A 82 -7.95 -13.04 -7.82
CA TRP A 82 -8.28 -13.34 -6.43
C TRP A 82 -9.42 -12.47 -5.92
N GLU A 83 -10.09 -12.96 -4.86
CA GLU A 83 -11.26 -12.30 -4.29
C GLU A 83 -10.86 -11.02 -3.55
N LEU A 84 -11.42 -9.89 -3.99
CA LEU A 84 -11.22 -8.60 -3.34
C LEU A 84 -11.95 -8.55 -1.99
N PRO A 85 -11.41 -7.86 -0.98
CA PRO A 85 -12.09 -7.73 0.31
C PRO A 85 -13.47 -7.07 0.12
N PRO A 86 -14.54 -7.56 0.79
CA PRO A 86 -15.88 -7.00 0.63
C PRO A 86 -16.14 -5.76 1.49
N GLN A 87 -15.27 -5.49 2.48
CA GLN A 87 -15.44 -4.41 3.45
C GLN A 87 -14.51 -3.23 3.15
N ARG A 88 -14.85 -2.06 3.71
CA ARG A 88 -14.08 -0.82 3.59
C ARG A 88 -13.99 -0.16 4.99
N PRO A 89 -12.84 0.42 5.38
CA PRO A 89 -11.56 0.37 4.68
C PRO A 89 -10.95 -1.04 4.73
N ALA A 90 -10.11 -1.38 3.74
CA ALA A 90 -9.42 -2.66 3.73
C ALA A 90 -8.08 -2.59 3.00
N PHE A 91 -7.07 -3.23 3.56
CA PHE A 91 -5.81 -3.51 2.88
C PHE A 91 -5.84 -4.92 2.28
N ALA A 92 -5.36 -5.05 1.06
CA ALA A 92 -5.13 -6.34 0.42
C ALA A 92 -3.86 -6.31 -0.43
N GLN A 93 -3.29 -7.48 -0.69
CA GLN A 93 -2.13 -7.60 -1.55
C GLN A 93 -2.16 -8.91 -2.32
N GLY A 94 -1.72 -8.86 -3.57
CA GLY A 94 -1.73 -10.01 -4.47
C GLY A 94 -1.23 -9.62 -5.85
N ALA A 95 -1.22 -10.57 -6.77
CA ALA A 95 -0.91 -10.28 -8.16
C ALA A 95 -2.10 -9.57 -8.82
N VAL A 96 -1.85 -8.44 -9.49
CA VAL A 96 -2.83 -7.75 -10.35
C VAL A 96 -2.14 -7.51 -11.68
N ALA A 97 -2.75 -8.00 -12.76
CA ALA A 97 -2.15 -8.05 -14.09
C ALA A 97 -0.73 -8.65 -14.04
N GLY A 98 -0.48 -9.69 -13.25
CA GLY A 98 0.84 -10.31 -13.11
C GLY A 98 1.92 -9.49 -12.38
N ILE A 99 1.56 -8.33 -11.79
CA ILE A 99 2.45 -7.50 -10.98
C ILE A 99 2.07 -7.62 -9.51
N ALA A 100 3.06 -7.72 -8.62
CA ALA A 100 2.83 -7.74 -7.18
C ALA A 100 2.31 -6.37 -6.72
N THR A 101 1.02 -6.31 -6.42
CA THR A 101 0.29 -5.06 -6.17
C THR A 101 -0.27 -5.05 -4.76
N LYS A 102 -0.25 -3.89 -4.13
CA LYS A 102 -0.92 -3.62 -2.85
C LYS A 102 -2.09 -2.70 -3.13
N LEU A 103 -3.21 -2.98 -2.47
CA LEU A 103 -4.46 -2.28 -2.64
C LEU A 103 -4.90 -1.76 -1.28
N TRP A 104 -5.22 -0.47 -1.22
CA TRP A 104 -5.93 0.10 -0.10
C TRP A 104 -7.28 0.60 -0.58
N PHE A 105 -8.33 -0.01 -0.08
CA PHE A 105 -9.71 0.34 -0.39
C PHE A 105 -10.27 1.23 0.71
N GLU A 106 -10.88 2.34 0.32
CA GLU A 106 -11.68 3.18 1.23
C GLU A 106 -12.90 3.73 0.49
N ALA A 107 -13.71 4.54 1.17
CA ALA A 107 -14.96 5.04 0.60
C ALA A 107 -14.72 5.85 -0.69
N GLY A 108 -15.18 5.31 -1.83
CA GLY A 108 -15.19 6.01 -3.12
C GLY A 108 -13.87 6.02 -3.89
N ARG A 109 -12.79 5.45 -3.35
CA ARG A 109 -11.49 5.37 -4.05
C ARG A 109 -10.63 4.20 -3.59
N VAL A 110 -9.71 3.80 -4.46
CA VAL A 110 -8.73 2.74 -4.20
C VAL A 110 -7.34 3.28 -4.52
N LEU A 111 -6.40 3.05 -3.61
CA LEU A 111 -4.98 3.28 -3.85
C LEU A 111 -4.36 1.98 -4.37
N LEU A 112 -3.80 2.05 -5.57
CA LEU A 112 -3.01 0.97 -6.15
C LEU A 112 -1.54 1.28 -5.90
N ILE A 113 -0.77 0.31 -5.42
CA ILE A 113 0.65 0.45 -5.09
C ILE A 113 1.43 -0.67 -5.73
N VAL A 114 2.49 -0.33 -6.47
CA VAL A 114 3.38 -1.27 -7.14
C VAL A 114 4.85 -0.96 -6.82
N PRO A 115 5.77 -1.93 -6.98
CA PRO A 115 7.19 -1.64 -6.99
C PRO A 115 7.48 -0.58 -8.03
N ALA A 116 8.16 0.48 -7.62
CA ALA A 116 8.37 1.64 -8.46
C ALA A 116 9.17 1.39 -9.76
N PRO A 117 10.05 0.38 -9.88
CA PRO A 117 10.62 0.00 -11.18
C PRO A 117 9.58 -0.50 -12.20
N LEU A 118 8.37 -0.87 -11.76
CA LEU A 118 7.30 -1.45 -12.58
C LEU A 118 6.21 -0.43 -12.96
N ILE A 119 6.41 0.88 -12.73
CA ILE A 119 5.43 1.93 -13.06
C ILE A 119 4.97 1.81 -14.52
N ALA A 120 5.90 1.86 -15.47
CA ALA A 120 5.57 1.87 -16.90
C ALA A 120 4.85 0.57 -17.34
N ASP A 121 5.30 -0.59 -16.84
CA ASP A 121 4.69 -1.89 -17.14
C ASP A 121 3.26 -1.98 -16.55
N PHE A 122 3.05 -1.45 -15.34
CA PHE A 122 1.71 -1.42 -14.74
C PHE A 122 0.79 -0.47 -15.50
N GLU A 123 1.25 0.74 -15.84
CA GLU A 123 0.49 1.71 -16.62
C GLU A 123 0.06 1.14 -17.98
N GLU A 124 0.94 0.45 -18.69
CA GLU A 124 0.62 -0.24 -19.96
C GLU A 124 -0.47 -1.30 -19.78
N ARG A 125 -0.44 -2.06 -18.69
CA ARG A 125 -1.47 -3.08 -18.39
C ARG A 125 -2.81 -2.49 -17.96
N MET A 126 -2.82 -1.25 -17.46
CA MET A 126 -4.04 -0.51 -17.08
C MET A 126 -4.77 0.12 -18.27
N ALA A 127 -4.07 0.35 -19.39
CA ALA A 127 -4.71 0.72 -20.66
C ALA A 127 -5.67 -0.37 -21.15
#